data_AF-A0A2S5W5N7-F1
#
_entry.id   AF-A0A2S5W5N7-F1
#
_cell.length_a   1.000
_cell.length_b   1.000
_cell.length_c   1.000
_cell.angle_alpha   90.00
_cell.angle_beta   90.00
_cell.angle_gamma   90.00
#
_symmetry.space_group_name_H-M   'P 1'
#
loop_
_entity.id
_entity.type
_entity.pdbx_description
1 polymer ?
#
loop_
_entity_poly.entity_id
_entity_poly.type
_entity_poly.pdbx_seq_one_letter_code
_entity_poly.pdbx_strand_id
1 'polypeptide(L)' 'MLGNLQGYHELILLAVVVVVIAIVMIVVLSVRRRSAGHRGALPDDPARRIEQLTRLRDQGLVSEEEFEAKRLEILGQM' A
#
# COMPACT_ATOMS: atom_id res chain seq x y z
N MET A 1 6.48 -9.83 -49.73
CA MET A 1 6.35 -8.55 -49.00
C MET A 1 5.26 -8.65 -47.92
N LEU A 2 5.37 -9.63 -47.02
CA LEU A 2 4.35 -9.99 -46.00
C LEU A 2 4.92 -9.95 -44.57
N GLY A 3 6.01 -9.21 -44.35
CA GLY A 3 6.71 -9.18 -43.05
C GLY A 3 6.28 -8.08 -42.08
N ASN A 4 5.28 -7.25 -42.44
CA ASN A 4 5.02 -5.99 -41.72
C ASN A 4 3.74 -5.98 -40.89
N LEU A 5 2.85 -6.98 -40.99
CA LEU A 5 1.59 -6.99 -40.22
C LEU A 5 1.74 -7.70 -38.86
N GLN A 6 2.62 -8.70 -38.78
CA GLN A 6 2.84 -9.49 -37.58
C GLN A 6 3.62 -8.73 -36.49
N GLY A 7 4.53 -7.83 -36.89
CA GLY A 7 5.31 -7.00 -35.96
C GLY A 7 4.46 -6.00 -35.16
N TYR A 8 3.36 -5.48 -35.70
CA TYR A 8 2.49 -4.55 -34.95
C TYR A 8 1.82 -5.23 -33.77
N HIS A 9 1.41 -6.49 -33.91
CA HIS A 9 0.82 -7.24 -32.80
C HIS A 9 1.83 -7.49 -31.67
N GLU A 10 3.07 -7.81 -32.02
CA GLU A 10 4.16 -7.97 -31.05
C GLU A 10 4.51 -6.64 -30.35
N LEU A 11 4.56 -5.54 -31.11
CA LEU A 11 4.78 -4.21 -30.54
C LEU A 11 3.66 -3.77 -29.60
N ILE A 12 2.40 -4.07 -29.95
CA ILE A 12 1.24 -3.77 -29.09
C ILE A 12 1.30 -4.58 -27.80
N LEU A 13 1.60 -5.89 -27.89
CA LEU A 13 1.76 -6.73 -26.70
C LEU A 13 2.89 -6.22 -25.79
N LEU A 14 4.04 -5.90 -26.36
CA LEU A 14 5.18 -5.36 -25.61
C LEU A 14 4.82 -4.02 -24.96
N ALA A 15 4.17 -3.12 -25.70
CA ALA A 15 3.75 -1.82 -25.17
C ALA A 15 2.78 -1.98 -23.99
N VAL A 16 1.78 -2.88 -24.09
CA VAL A 16 0.84 -3.15 -23.00
C VAL A 16 1.57 -3.69 -21.76
N VAL A 17 2.50 -4.62 -21.92
CA VAL A 17 3.29 -5.17 -20.81
C VAL A 17 4.09 -4.06 -20.12
N VAL A 18 4.76 -3.20 -20.87
CA VAL A 18 5.52 -2.07 -20.32
C VAL A 18 4.61 -1.10 -19.56
N VAL A 19 3.43 -0.79 -20.10
CA VAL A 19 2.45 0.09 -19.45
C VAL A 19 1.97 -0.53 -18.13
N VAL A 20 1.65 -1.82 -18.10
CA VAL A 20 1.24 -2.52 -16.88
C VAL A 20 2.35 -2.48 -15.83
N ILE A 21 3.60 -2.76 -16.21
CA ILE A 21 4.75 -2.69 -15.30
C ILE A 21 4.93 -1.26 -14.76
N ALA A 22 4.80 -0.24 -15.60
CA ALA A 22 4.88 1.16 -15.18
C ALA A 22 3.77 1.53 -14.19
N ILE A 23 2.53 1.10 -14.44
CA ILE A 23 1.40 1.33 -13.53
C ILE A 23 1.66 0.65 -12.18
N VAL A 24 2.06 -0.63 -12.20
CA VAL A 24 2.40 -1.37 -10.97
C VAL A 24 3.54 -0.68 -10.22
N MET A 25 4.60 -0.26 -10.91
CA MET A 25 5.71 0.48 -10.33
C MET A 25 5.26 1.80 -9.70
N ILE A 26 4.40 2.57 -10.37
CA ILE A 26 3.85 3.83 -9.86
C ILE A 26 3.01 3.57 -8.61
N VAL A 27 2.16 2.55 -8.61
CA VAL A 27 1.34 2.17 -7.45
C VAL A 27 2.23 1.76 -6.28
N VAL A 28 3.22 0.88 -6.51
CA VAL A 28 4.19 0.46 -5.49
C VAL A 28 4.98 1.64 -4.95
N LEU A 29 5.44 2.55 -5.80
CA LEU A 29 6.12 3.78 -5.38
C LEU A 29 5.20 4.70 -4.59
N SER A 30 3.92 4.80 -4.96
CA SER A 30 2.93 5.64 -4.27
C SER A 30 2.58 5.08 -2.90
N VAL A 31 2.46 3.75 -2.76
CA VAL A 31 2.28 3.06 -1.49
C VAL A 31 3.54 3.19 -0.64
N ARG A 32 4.72 2.93 -1.20
CA ARG A 32 6.01 3.10 -0.51
C ARG A 32 6.22 4.53 -0.02
N ARG A 33 5.85 5.55 -0.82
CA ARG A 33 5.90 6.96 -0.40
C ARG A 33 4.92 7.26 0.72
N ARG A 34 3.71 6.69 0.73
CA ARG A 34 2.78 6.79 1.87
C ARG A 34 3.34 6.13 3.12
N SER A 35 3.98 4.98 2.99
CA SER A 35 4.62 4.28 4.11
C SER A 35 5.88 5.01 4.62
N ALA A 36 6.66 5.62 3.73
CA ALA A 36 7.85 6.39 4.08
C ALA A 36 7.49 7.75 4.71
N GLY A 37 6.39 8.38 4.28
CA GLY A 37 5.83 9.58 4.91
C GLY A 37 5.27 9.35 6.33
N HIS A 38 5.14 8.09 6.76
CA HIS A 38 4.77 7.70 8.12
C HIS A 38 5.96 7.32 9.02
N ARG A 39 7.20 7.32 8.50
CA ARG A 39 8.41 7.02 9.28
C ARG A 39 9.15 8.25 9.80
N GLY A 40 8.61 9.45 9.59
CA GLY A 40 9.33 10.70 9.77
C GLY A 40 8.84 11.66 10.86
N ALA A 41 7.85 11.35 11.69
CA ALA A 41 7.36 12.35 12.66
C ALA A 41 6.86 11.79 14.00
N LEU A 42 7.71 11.99 15.01
CA LEU A 42 7.40 12.27 16.42
C LEU A 42 7.09 11.07 17.34
N PRO A 43 7.30 11.24 18.67
CA PRO A 43 7.55 10.18 19.63
C PRO A 43 6.42 9.17 19.67
N ASP A 44 6.75 8.00 20.19
CA ASP A 44 5.89 6.86 20.47
C ASP A 44 4.72 7.26 21.38
N ASP A 45 3.80 8.05 20.85
CA ASP A 45 2.67 8.61 21.57
C ASP A 45 1.55 7.58 21.44
N PRO A 46 1.31 6.78 22.48
CA PRO A 46 0.37 5.65 22.42
C PRO A 46 -1.04 6.09 22.00
N ALA A 47 -1.41 7.35 22.24
CA ALA A 47 -2.65 7.94 21.76
C ALA A 47 -2.75 7.94 20.22
N ARG A 48 -1.66 8.23 19.50
CA ARG A 48 -1.62 8.17 18.02
C ARG A 48 -1.67 6.75 17.47
N ARG A 49 -1.06 5.79 18.16
CA ARG A 49 -1.14 4.37 17.78
C ARG A 49 -2.57 3.84 17.92
N ILE A 50 -3.26 4.22 19.00
CA ILE A 50 -4.68 3.90 19.18
C ILE A 50 -5.54 4.55 18.09
N GLU A 51 -5.29 5.81 17.74
CA GLU A 51 -6.03 6.49 16.65
C GLU A 51 -5.84 5.78 15.29
N GLN A 52 -4.63 5.33 14.97
CA GLN A 52 -4.37 4.53 13.76
C GLN A 52 -5.13 3.20 13.79
N LEU A 53 -5.11 2.49 14.92
CA LEU A 53 -5.86 1.25 15.11
C LEU A 53 -7.37 1.46 14.92
N THR A 54 -7.91 2.57 15.41
CA THR A 54 -9.32 2.93 15.22
C THR A 54 -9.63 3.15 13.74
N ARG A 55 -8.77 3.87 13.00
CA ARG A 55 -8.96 4.04 11.55
C ARG A 55 -8.88 2.73 10.77
N LEU A 56 -8.02 1.80 11.17
CA LEU A 56 -7.90 0.49 10.52
C LEU A 56 -9.13 -0.40 10.78
N ARG A 57 -9.68 -0.36 12.00
CA ARG A 57 -10.97 -0.97 12.34
C ARG A 57 -12.11 -0.37 11.52
N ASP A 58 -12.18 0.95 11.43
CA ASP A 58 -13.23 1.66 10.69
C ASP A 58 -13.16 1.39 9.17
N GLN A 59 -11.98 0.99 8.65
CA GLN A 59 -11.79 0.53 7.28
C GLN A 59 -12.09 -0.97 7.09
N GLY A 60 -12.43 -1.69 8.16
CA GLY A 60 -12.65 -3.13 8.14
C GLY A 60 -11.39 -3.97 7.93
N LEU A 61 -10.20 -3.37 8.09
CA LEU A 61 -8.91 -4.05 7.91
C LEU A 61 -8.48 -4.85 9.15
N VAL A 62 -9.11 -4.59 10.29
CA VAL A 62 -8.80 -5.21 11.59
C VAL A 62 -10.12 -5.51 12.27
N SER A 63 -10.27 -6.71 12.84
CA SER A 63 -11.48 -7.08 13.57
C SER A 63 -11.55 -6.38 14.93
N GLU A 64 -12.75 -6.33 15.53
CA GLU A 64 -12.95 -5.77 16.87
C GLU A 64 -12.04 -6.45 17.92
N GLU A 65 -11.87 -7.77 17.80
CA GLU A 65 -11.03 -8.58 18.69
C GLU A 65 -9.55 -8.22 18.57
N GLU A 66 -9.06 -8.04 17.33
CA GLU A 66 -7.67 -7.67 17.06
C GLU A 66 -7.38 -6.22 17.48
N PHE A 67 -8.38 -5.34 17.36
CA PHE A 67 -8.30 -3.95 17.83
C PHE A 67 -8.19 -3.89 19.36
N GLU A 68 -9.06 -4.61 20.08
CA GLU A 68 -9.06 -4.68 21.54
C GLU A 68 -7.72 -5.24 22.07
N ALA A 69 -7.23 -6.35 21.49
CA ALA A 69 -5.97 -6.95 21.88
C ALA A 69 -4.78 -5.98 21.72
N LYS A 70 -4.69 -5.30 20.58
CA LYS A 70 -3.61 -4.33 20.31
C LYS A 70 -3.74 -3.06 21.15
N ARG A 71 -4.96 -2.60 21.43
CA ARG A 71 -5.21 -1.46 22.30
C ARG A 71 -4.77 -1.77 23.73
N LEU A 72 -5.04 -2.96 24.23
CA LEU A 72 -4.64 -3.40 25.56
C LEU A 72 -3.12 -3.52 25.68
N GLU A 73 -2.47 -4.06 24.65
CA GLU A 73 -1.00 -4.15 24.56
C GLU A 73 -0.34 -2.76 24.62
N ILE A 74 -0.88 -1.79 23.88
CA ILE A 74 -0.38 -0.41 23.87
C ILE A 74 -0.61 0.28 25.22
N LEU A 75 -1.75 0.02 25.88
CA LEU A 75 -2.04 0.56 27.21
C LEU A 75 -1.15 -0.07 28.29
N GLY A 76 -0.79 -1.35 28.15
CA GLY A 76 0.10 -2.06 29.07
C GLY A 76 1.59 -1.72 28.90
N GLN A 77 1.95 -1.03 27.83
CA GLN A 77 3.30 -0.50 27.58
C GLN A 77 3.50 0.95 28.06
N MET A 78 2.44 1.60 28.57
CA MET A 78 2.53 2.87 29.33
C MET A 78 2.95 2.62 30.78
#